data_AF-A0A423KG39-F1
#
_entry.id   AF-A0A423KG39-F1
#
_cell.length_a   1.000
_cell.length_b   1.000
_cell.length_c   1.000
_cell.angle_alpha   90.00
_cell.angle_beta   90.00
_cell.angle_gamma   90.00
#
_symmetry.space_group_name_H-M   'P 1'
#
loop_
_entity.id
_entity.type
_entity.pdbx_description
1 polymer ?
#
loop_
_entity_poly.entity_id
_entity_poly.type
_entity_poly.pdbx_seq_one_letter_code
_entity_poly.pdbx_strand_id
1 'polypeptide(L)'
;MPTFSIDVRLLQTNAGLVLETEHTTEKKESITRSIFQCIGLLYHMVDAVTHRQPNYSHVAIEFFNSRLFGSGGKLDIGDVLLSADSWEERMYCAWIVVDKKSRAKALKLDYGEFQNYWPTLDFCEKDWERQVEEWMNSPD
;
A
#
# COMPACT_ATOMS: atom_id res chain seq x y z
N MET A 1 15.36 10.60 -1.04
CA MET A 1 14.17 10.76 -1.91
C MET A 1 13.58 9.38 -2.14
N PRO A 2 12.24 9.23 -2.22
CA PRO A 2 11.67 7.97 -2.67
C PRO A 2 12.22 7.63 -4.07
N THR A 3 12.62 6.38 -4.29
CA THR A 3 13.22 5.90 -5.55
C THR A 3 12.17 5.56 -6.61
N PHE A 4 10.95 6.06 -6.45
CA PHE A 4 9.83 5.84 -7.35
C PHE A 4 8.95 7.10 -7.41
N SER A 5 8.12 7.19 -8.45
CA SER A 5 7.15 8.27 -8.62
C SER A 5 5.77 7.72 -8.96
N ILE A 6 4.74 8.47 -8.59
CA ILE A 6 3.35 8.24 -8.98
C ILE A 6 2.86 9.42 -9.77
N ASP A 7 2.27 9.14 -10.92
CA ASP A 7 1.58 10.11 -11.74
C ASP A 7 0.08 9.83 -11.76
N VAL A 8 -0.71 10.90 -11.75
CA VAL A 8 -2.19 10.83 -11.72
C VAL A 8 -2.71 11.76 -12.79
N ARG A 9 -3.45 11.20 -13.75
CA ARG A 9 -4.01 11.92 -14.89
C ARG A 9 -5.52 11.68 -14.98
N LEU A 10 -6.25 12.71 -15.38
CA LEU A 10 -7.66 12.58 -15.75
C LEU A 10 -7.75 12.63 -17.28
N LEU A 11 -8.19 11.53 -17.88
CA LEU A 11 -8.28 11.38 -19.32
C LEU A 11 -9.73 11.43 -19.77
N GLN A 12 -10.04 12.27 -20.74
CA GLN A 12 -11.33 12.22 -21.43
C GLN A 12 -11.29 11.09 -22.46
N THR A 13 -12.17 10.12 -22.32
CA THR A 13 -12.34 9.00 -23.25
C THR A 13 -13.76 9.00 -23.85
N ASN A 14 -13.98 8.14 -24.84
CA ASN A 14 -15.31 7.92 -25.42
C ASN A 14 -16.31 7.33 -24.40
N ALA A 15 -15.83 6.73 -23.32
CA ALA A 15 -16.64 6.18 -22.23
C ALA A 15 -16.84 7.17 -21.06
N GLY A 16 -16.29 8.39 -21.17
CA GLY A 16 -16.31 9.40 -20.11
C GLY A 16 -14.91 9.72 -19.57
N LEU A 17 -14.87 10.40 -18.41
CA LEU A 17 -13.62 10.72 -17.72
C LEU A 17 -13.08 9.48 -17.01
N VAL A 18 -11.82 9.17 -17.23
CA VAL A 18 -11.09 8.05 -16.63
C VAL A 18 -9.93 8.59 -15.83
N LEU A 19 -9.81 8.16 -14.58
CA LEU A 19 -8.65 8.44 -13.75
C LEU A 19 -7.58 7.39 -14.03
N GLU A 20 -6.44 7.81 -14.54
CA GLU A 20 -5.26 6.99 -14.76
C GLU A 20 -4.23 7.27 -13.67
N THR A 21 -3.70 6.21 -13.06
CA THR A 21 -2.60 6.29 -12.09
C THR A 21 -1.48 5.38 -12.55
N GLU A 22 -0.30 5.95 -12.74
CA GLU A 22 0.91 5.25 -13.20
C GLU A 22 1.97 5.36 -12.12
N HIS A 23 2.71 4.28 -11.86
CA HIS A 23 3.89 4.31 -11.00
C HIS A 23 5.13 3.88 -11.78
N THR A 24 6.26 4.50 -11.46
CA THR A 24 7.56 4.19 -12.08
C THR A 24 8.62 4.09 -11.01
N THR A 25 9.52 3.11 -11.11
CA THR A 25 10.63 2.88 -10.19
C THR A 25 11.89 2.49 -10.94
N GLU A 26 13.06 2.84 -10.39
CA GLU A 26 14.36 2.41 -10.92
C GLU A 26 14.77 1.02 -10.42
N LYS A 27 14.13 0.52 -9.35
CA LYS A 27 14.39 -0.78 -8.75
C LYS A 27 13.47 -1.86 -9.33
N LYS A 28 13.76 -3.13 -9.02
CA LYS A 28 12.86 -4.22 -9.36
C LYS A 28 11.53 -4.09 -8.61
N GLU A 29 10.45 -4.45 -9.28
CA GLU A 29 9.10 -4.42 -8.70
C GLU A 29 8.93 -5.46 -7.58
N SER A 30 8.57 -5.00 -6.39
CA SER A 30 8.27 -5.86 -5.24
C SER A 30 6.80 -6.26 -5.16
N ILE A 31 5.90 -5.56 -5.87
CA ILE A 31 4.44 -5.73 -5.75
C ILE A 31 3.97 -7.14 -6.11
N THR A 32 4.59 -7.80 -7.09
CA THR A 32 4.25 -9.16 -7.51
C THR A 32 4.86 -10.24 -6.61
N ARG A 33 5.80 -9.85 -5.75
CA ARG A 33 6.52 -10.76 -4.85
C ARG A 33 5.96 -10.73 -3.43
N SER A 34 5.35 -9.61 -3.03
CA SER A 34 4.82 -9.38 -1.70
C SER A 34 3.54 -8.55 -1.75
N ILE A 35 2.42 -9.12 -1.29
CA ILE A 35 1.16 -8.39 -1.12
C ILE A 35 1.31 -7.24 -0.11
N PHE A 36 2.18 -7.38 0.89
CA PHE A 36 2.49 -6.31 1.82
C PHE A 36 3.10 -5.09 1.09
N GLN A 37 4.00 -5.32 0.13
CA GLN A 37 4.55 -4.25 -0.70
C GLN A 37 3.53 -3.70 -1.70
N CYS A 38 2.62 -4.54 -2.22
CA CYS A 38 1.48 -4.09 -3.02
C CYS A 38 0.60 -3.09 -2.23
N ILE A 39 0.26 -3.41 -0.97
CA ILE A 39 -0.53 -2.51 -0.10
C ILE A 39 0.17 -1.17 0.09
N GLY A 40 1.48 -1.16 0.37
CA GLY A 40 2.26 0.08 0.49
C GLY A 40 2.16 0.98 -0.75
N LEU A 41 2.27 0.40 -1.96
CA LEU A 41 2.09 1.15 -3.21
C LEU A 41 0.66 1.67 -3.36
N LEU A 42 -0.35 0.88 -3.01
CA LEU A 42 -1.75 1.29 -3.12
C LEU A 42 -2.06 2.49 -2.22
N TYR A 43 -1.48 2.58 -1.02
CA TYR A 43 -1.59 3.79 -0.20
C TYR A 43 -0.99 5.02 -0.89
N HIS A 44 0.20 4.89 -1.47
CA HIS A 44 0.80 6.01 -2.20
C HIS A 44 -0.07 6.46 -3.39
N MET A 45 -0.73 5.52 -4.09
CA MET A 45 -1.65 5.85 -5.18
C MET A 45 -2.89 6.59 -4.66
N VAL A 46 -3.49 6.11 -3.55
CA VAL A 46 -4.64 6.78 -2.92
C VAL A 46 -4.29 8.19 -2.45
N ASP A 47 -3.14 8.36 -1.80
CA ASP A 47 -2.65 9.67 -1.36
C ASP A 47 -2.42 10.60 -2.55
N ALA A 48 -1.80 10.10 -3.63
CA ALA A 48 -1.55 10.89 -4.84
C ALA A 48 -2.85 11.34 -5.52
N VAL A 49 -3.84 10.46 -5.63
CA VAL A 49 -5.16 10.81 -6.18
C VAL A 49 -5.86 11.83 -5.29
N THR A 50 -5.93 11.57 -3.98
CA THR A 50 -6.60 12.47 -3.04
C THR A 50 -5.96 13.85 -3.00
N HIS A 51 -4.64 13.92 -3.12
CA HIS A 51 -3.92 15.18 -3.16
C HIS A 51 -4.12 15.94 -4.48
N ARG A 52 -4.02 15.26 -5.64
CA ARG A 52 -4.04 15.92 -6.96
C ARG A 52 -5.44 16.08 -7.55
N GLN A 53 -6.37 15.20 -7.21
CA GLN A 53 -7.72 15.09 -7.77
C GLN A 53 -8.75 14.78 -6.65
N PRO A 54 -8.91 15.64 -5.63
CA PRO A 54 -9.72 15.35 -4.44
C PRO A 54 -11.20 15.03 -4.74
N ASN A 55 -11.75 15.58 -5.82
CA ASN A 55 -13.12 15.28 -6.26
C ASN A 55 -13.30 13.80 -6.70
N TYR A 56 -12.21 13.07 -6.90
CA TYR A 56 -12.17 11.67 -7.34
C TYR A 56 -11.63 10.72 -6.28
N SER A 57 -11.53 11.13 -5.00
CA SER A 57 -11.05 10.25 -3.92
C SER A 57 -11.86 8.95 -3.77
N HIS A 58 -13.16 8.98 -4.04
CA HIS A 58 -13.99 7.76 -4.04
C HIS A 58 -13.51 6.72 -5.07
N VAL A 59 -13.05 7.17 -6.25
CA VAL A 59 -12.48 6.28 -7.29
C VAL A 59 -11.17 5.66 -6.81
N ALA A 60 -10.37 6.39 -6.02
CA ALA A 60 -9.13 5.87 -5.45
C ALA A 60 -9.40 4.72 -4.47
N ILE A 61 -10.46 4.82 -3.67
CA ILE A 61 -10.90 3.78 -2.73
C ILE A 61 -11.36 2.52 -3.49
N GLU A 62 -12.19 2.68 -4.52
CA GLU A 62 -12.63 1.57 -5.37
C GLU A 62 -11.45 0.88 -6.06
N PHE A 63 -10.50 1.67 -6.56
CA PHE A 63 -9.26 1.17 -7.16
C PHE A 63 -8.42 0.38 -6.14
N PHE A 64 -8.25 0.91 -4.93
CA PHE A 64 -7.53 0.25 -3.83
C PHE A 64 -8.14 -1.13 -3.54
N ASN A 65 -9.46 -1.18 -3.34
CA ASN A 65 -10.18 -2.41 -3.02
C ASN A 65 -10.11 -3.44 -4.15
N SER A 66 -10.29 -3.00 -5.40
CA SER A 66 -10.20 -3.86 -6.58
C SER A 66 -8.80 -4.47 -6.73
N ARG A 67 -7.74 -3.67 -6.58
CA ARG A 67 -6.34 -4.12 -6.68
C ARG A 67 -5.92 -5.01 -5.53
N LEU A 68 -6.37 -4.71 -4.32
CA LEU A 68 -6.14 -5.54 -3.15
C LEU A 68 -6.76 -6.92 -3.34
N PHE A 69 -8.03 -6.98 -3.77
CA PHE A 69 -8.72 -8.23 -4.07
C PHE A 69 -8.02 -9.04 -5.18
N GLY A 70 -7.65 -8.38 -6.29
CA GLY A 70 -6.89 -9.02 -7.37
C GLY A 70 -5.51 -9.55 -6.96
N SER A 71 -4.93 -9.00 -5.89
CA SER A 71 -3.64 -9.44 -5.33
C SER A 71 -3.79 -10.57 -4.29
N GLY A 72 -5.00 -11.07 -4.07
CA GLY A 72 -5.31 -12.13 -3.09
C GLY A 72 -5.70 -11.61 -1.70
N GLY A 73 -5.91 -10.31 -1.54
CA GLY A 73 -6.53 -9.72 -0.35
C GLY A 73 -8.04 -9.96 -0.32
N LYS A 74 -8.67 -9.70 0.83
CA LYS A 74 -10.12 -9.77 0.99
C LYS A 74 -10.74 -8.37 0.88
N LEU A 75 -11.99 -8.29 0.45
CA LEU A 75 -12.69 -7.00 0.25
C LEU A 75 -13.04 -6.29 1.56
N ASP A 76 -13.30 -7.05 2.64
CA ASP A 76 -13.63 -6.55 3.99
C ASP A 76 -12.43 -5.89 4.70
N ILE A 77 -11.22 -6.11 4.18
CA ILE A 77 -9.97 -5.61 4.75
C ILE A 77 -9.65 -4.18 4.27
N GLY A 78 -10.17 -3.79 3.11
CA GLY A 78 -9.84 -2.50 2.50
C GLY A 78 -10.22 -1.30 3.36
N ASP A 79 -11.41 -1.35 3.98
CA ASP A 79 -11.90 -0.28 4.86
C ASP A 79 -11.03 -0.15 6.12
N VAL A 80 -10.56 -1.27 6.68
CA VAL A 80 -9.65 -1.27 7.84
C VAL A 80 -8.29 -0.67 7.50
N LEU A 81 -7.79 -0.94 6.29
CA LEU A 81 -6.53 -0.35 5.82
C LEU A 81 -6.69 1.16 5.61
N LEU A 82 -7.78 1.58 4.98
CA LEU A 82 -8.02 2.98 4.65
C LEU A 82 -8.43 3.85 5.84
N SER A 83 -8.75 3.27 7.00
CA SER A 83 -9.04 4.02 8.23
C SER A 83 -7.79 4.46 9.01
N ALA A 84 -6.59 4.03 8.60
CA ALA A 84 -5.34 4.39 9.28
C ALA A 84 -4.87 5.81 8.89
N ASP A 85 -4.60 6.64 9.90
CA ASP A 85 -4.35 8.07 9.73
C ASP A 85 -2.88 8.39 9.48
N SER A 86 -1.97 7.54 9.96
CA SER A 86 -0.53 7.68 9.79
C SER A 86 0.08 6.56 8.95
N TRP A 87 1.25 6.82 8.35
CA TRP A 87 1.99 5.79 7.63
C TRP A 87 2.45 4.63 8.52
N GLU A 88 2.71 4.91 9.79
CA GLU A 88 3.04 3.91 10.79
C GLU A 88 1.85 2.98 11.05
N GLU A 89 0.67 3.55 11.35
CA GLU A 89 -0.58 2.78 11.52
C GLU A 89 -0.93 2.00 10.27
N ARG A 90 -0.80 2.61 9.08
CA ARG A 90 -1.02 1.93 7.80
C ARG A 90 -0.14 0.69 7.65
N MET A 91 1.11 0.78 8.09
CA MET A 91 2.06 -0.34 8.08
C MET A 91 1.68 -1.40 9.11
N TYR A 92 1.26 -1.02 10.33
CA TYR A 92 0.73 -1.95 11.33
C TYR A 92 -0.53 -2.68 10.84
N CYS A 93 -1.55 -1.94 10.39
CA CYS A 93 -2.79 -2.50 9.84
C CYS A 93 -2.49 -3.47 8.69
N ALA A 94 -1.63 -3.08 7.74
CA ALA A 94 -1.24 -3.94 6.64
C ALA A 94 -0.51 -5.20 7.11
N TRP A 95 0.37 -5.08 8.11
CA TRP A 95 1.09 -6.22 8.66
C TRP A 95 0.15 -7.22 9.31
N ILE A 96 -0.80 -6.75 10.12
CA ILE A 96 -1.80 -7.56 10.82
C ILE A 96 -2.67 -8.32 9.82
N VAL A 97 -3.12 -7.62 8.79
CA VAL A 97 -4.03 -8.12 7.75
C VAL A 97 -3.41 -9.23 6.88
N VAL A 98 -2.12 -9.12 6.54
CA VAL A 98 -1.48 -10.12 5.68
C VAL A 98 -1.10 -11.37 6.48
N ASP A 99 -1.21 -12.54 5.83
CA ASP A 99 -0.90 -13.81 6.48
C ASP A 99 0.60 -13.98 6.77
N LYS A 100 0.92 -14.89 7.70
CA LYS A 100 2.33 -15.19 8.09
C LYS A 100 3.22 -15.52 6.90
N LYS A 101 2.68 -16.18 5.87
CA LYS A 101 3.43 -16.53 4.65
C LYS A 101 3.80 -15.28 3.86
N SER A 102 2.89 -14.32 3.75
CA SER A 102 3.11 -13.04 3.07
C SER A 102 4.08 -12.15 3.82
N ARG A 103 3.99 -12.10 5.16
CA ARG A 103 4.99 -11.45 6.02
C ARG A 103 6.38 -12.04 5.79
N ALA A 104 6.50 -13.37 5.82
CA ALA A 104 7.76 -14.06 5.55
C ALA A 104 8.31 -13.80 4.14
N LYS A 105 7.45 -13.60 3.13
CA LYS A 105 7.89 -13.18 1.79
C LYS A 105 8.43 -11.75 1.81
N ALA A 106 7.73 -10.82 2.46
CA ALA A 106 8.16 -9.43 2.60
C ALA A 106 9.53 -9.33 3.29
N LEU A 107 9.76 -10.12 4.34
CA LEU A 107 11.03 -10.16 5.07
C LEU A 107 12.20 -10.76 4.27
N LYS A 108 11.91 -11.61 3.28
CA LYS A 108 12.93 -12.27 2.45
C LYS A 108 13.32 -11.47 1.21
N LEU A 109 12.62 -10.37 0.93
CA LEU A 109 12.96 -9.51 -0.20
C LEU A 109 14.25 -8.75 0.08
N ASP A 110 15.14 -8.73 -0.91
CA ASP A 110 16.32 -7.87 -0.89
C ASP A 110 15.92 -6.45 -1.31
N TYR A 111 15.73 -5.56 -0.35
CA TYR A 111 15.38 -4.15 -0.61
C TYR A 111 16.54 -3.29 -1.12
N GLY A 112 17.75 -3.87 -1.26
CA GLY A 112 18.80 -3.33 -2.11
C GLY A 112 18.41 -3.40 -3.59
N GLU A 113 17.84 -4.52 -4.03
CA GLU A 113 17.43 -4.74 -5.41
C GLU A 113 15.97 -4.39 -5.71
N PHE A 114 15.06 -4.67 -4.77
CA PHE A 114 13.63 -4.50 -4.92
C PHE A 114 13.15 -3.21 -4.26
N GLN A 115 12.12 -2.58 -4.84
CA GLN A 115 11.56 -1.35 -4.30
C GLN A 115 10.86 -1.62 -2.95
N ASN A 116 11.15 -0.76 -1.95
CA ASN A 116 10.34 -0.66 -0.75
C ASN A 116 9.28 0.42 -0.96
N TYR A 117 8.02 0.08 -0.81
CA TYR A 117 6.88 1.01 -0.90
C TYR A 117 6.39 1.48 0.47
N TRP A 118 7.10 1.14 1.54
CA TRP A 118 6.90 1.72 2.86
C TRP A 118 7.89 2.86 3.10
N PRO A 119 7.56 3.85 3.95
CA PRO A 119 8.49 4.94 4.26
C PRO A 119 9.80 4.47 4.89
N THR A 120 9.74 3.37 5.65
CA THR A 120 10.88 2.79 6.37
C THR A 120 10.95 1.27 6.16
N LEU A 121 12.01 0.64 6.67
CA LEU A 121 12.17 -0.81 6.73
C LEU A 121 11.94 -1.34 8.15
N ASP A 122 11.19 -0.61 8.98
CA ASP A 122 11.00 -0.96 10.40
C ASP A 122 10.35 -2.34 10.54
N PHE A 123 9.52 -2.74 9.56
CA PHE A 123 8.96 -4.09 9.49
C PHE A 123 9.98 -5.22 9.36
N CYS A 124 11.24 -4.92 9.05
CA CYS A 124 12.35 -5.87 9.03
C CYS A 124 13.10 -5.95 10.38
N GLU A 125 12.80 -5.09 11.35
CA GLU A 125 13.45 -5.09 12.65
C GLU A 125 13.02 -6.27 13.51
N LYS A 126 13.91 -6.68 14.42
CA LYS A 126 13.68 -7.87 15.28
C LYS A 126 12.48 -7.70 16.21
N ASP A 127 12.22 -6.48 16.66
CA ASP A 127 11.17 -6.18 17.62
C ASP A 127 9.84 -5.77 16.96
N TRP A 128 9.77 -5.76 15.63
CA TRP A 128 8.59 -5.30 14.89
C TRP A 128 7.31 -6.04 15.27
N GLU A 129 7.34 -7.37 15.35
CA GLU A 129 6.16 -8.16 15.74
C GLU A 129 5.68 -7.79 17.15
N ARG A 130 6.61 -7.51 18.08
CA ARG A 130 6.27 -7.07 19.44
C ARG A 130 5.62 -5.69 19.42
N GLN A 131 6.15 -4.75 18.63
CA GLN A 131 5.57 -3.41 18.47
C GLN A 131 4.14 -3.46 17.92
N VAL A 132 3.91 -4.30 16.88
CA VAL A 132 2.58 -4.51 16.31
C VAL A 132 1.62 -5.09 17.36
N GLU A 133 2.07 -6.09 18.13
CA GLU A 133 1.26 -6.69 19.20
C GLU A 133 0.94 -5.68 20.31
N GLU A 134 1.90 -4.85 20.73
CA GLU A 134 1.69 -3.78 21.71
C GLU A 134 0.69 -2.74 21.20
N TRP A 135 0.79 -2.35 19.93
CA TRP A 135 -0.15 -1.43 19.27
C TRP A 135 -1.57 -2.01 19.23
N MET A 136 -1.74 -3.27 18.81
CA MET A 136 -3.05 -3.94 18.79
C MET A 136 -3.74 -4.03 20.15
N ASN A 137 -2.96 -4.06 21.23
CA ASN A 137 -3.47 -4.18 22.60
C ASN A 137 -3.53 -2.83 23.34
N SER A 138 -3.13 -1.74 22.68
CA SER A 138 -3.22 -0.40 23.24
C SER A 138 -4.68 0.07 23.18
N PRO A 139 -5.26 0.56 24.29
CA PRO A 139 -6.59 1.15 24.25
C PRO A 139 -6.57 2.48 23.49
N ASP A 140 -7.53 2.66 22.58
CA ASP A 140 -7.81 3.93 21.90
C ASP A 140 -8.12 5.08 22.89
#